data_AF-H9FGN6-F1
#
_entry.id   AF-H9FGN6-F1
#
_cell.length_a   1.000
_cell.length_b   1.000
_cell.length_c   1.000
_cell.angle_alpha   90.00
_cell.angle_beta   90.00
_cell.angle_gamma   90.00
#
_symmetry.space_group_name_H-M   'P 1'
#
loop_
_entity.id
_entity.type
_entity.pdbx_description
1 polymer ?
#
loop_
_entity_poly.entity_id
_entity_poly.type
_entity_poly.pdbx_seq_one_letter_code
_entity_poly.pdbx_strand_id
1 'polypeptide(L)'
;LDFFKRWRTYVEGFGDPTKEFWLGLDKLHNLTTGTPTRYEVRVDLQTANESAYAIYDFFQVASSKERYKLTVGKYRGTAGDALSYHNGWKFTTFDRDNDIALSNCALTHHGGWWYKNCHLANPNGRYGETKHSEGVNWEPWKG
;
A
#
# COMPACT_ATOMS: atom_id res chain seq x y z
N LEU A 1 4.28 11.39 10.76
CA LEU A 1 2.83 11.12 10.80
C LEU A 1 2.65 9.66 11.15
N ASP A 2 1.72 9.32 12.03
CA ASP A 2 1.46 7.91 12.35
C ASP A 2 0.49 7.32 11.32
N PHE A 3 0.87 6.22 10.66
CA PHE A 3 0.08 5.51 9.66
C PHE A 3 -0.68 4.31 10.24
N PHE A 4 -0.48 3.95 11.51
CA PHE A 4 -1.26 2.89 12.16
C PHE A 4 -2.68 3.37 12.48
N LYS A 5 -3.49 3.49 11.43
CA LYS A 5 -4.82 4.10 11.46
C LYS A 5 -5.93 3.09 11.19
N ARG A 6 -7.10 3.47 11.65
CA ARG A 6 -8.35 2.73 11.48
C ARG A 6 -8.84 2.75 10.04
N TRP A 7 -9.68 1.80 9.70
CA TRP A 7 -10.32 1.68 8.38
C TRP A 7 -10.90 3.01 7.89
N ARG A 8 -11.74 3.63 8.72
CA ARG A 8 -12.43 4.89 8.39
C ARG A 8 -11.44 6.00 8.02
N THR A 9 -10.33 6.10 8.72
CA THR A 9 -9.29 7.12 8.48
C THR A 9 -8.57 6.86 7.15
N TYR A 10 -8.29 5.59 6.82
CA TYR A 10 -7.76 5.22 5.50
C TYR A 10 -8.73 5.47 4.36
N VAL A 11 -10.04 5.36 4.60
CA VAL A 11 -11.09 5.69 3.63
C VAL A 11 -11.12 7.20 3.35
N GLU A 12 -11.20 8.01 4.41
CA GLU A 12 -11.31 9.48 4.32
C GLU A 12 -10.01 10.13 3.79
N GLY A 13 -8.85 9.56 4.13
CA GLY A 13 -7.54 10.16 3.91
C GLY A 13 -7.08 10.97 5.13
N PHE A 14 -5.77 11.15 5.27
CA PHE A 14 -5.17 11.83 6.42
C PHE A 14 -3.79 12.38 6.09
N GLY A 15 -3.30 13.31 6.92
CA GLY A 15 -2.00 13.95 6.73
C GLY A 15 -2.07 15.24 5.92
N ASP A 16 -0.91 15.69 5.45
CA ASP A 16 -0.72 16.96 4.75
C ASP A 16 -0.08 16.68 3.38
N PRO A 17 -0.74 17.03 2.25
CA PRO A 17 -0.21 16.83 0.90
C PRO A 17 1.16 17.46 0.62
N THR A 18 1.59 18.42 1.46
CA THR A 18 2.92 19.04 1.38
C THR A 18 4.00 18.30 2.20
N LYS A 19 3.59 17.27 2.95
CA LYS A 19 4.43 16.45 3.82
C LYS A 19 4.05 14.97 3.63
N GLU A 20 3.85 14.25 4.74
CA GLU A 20 3.35 12.87 4.74
C GLU A 20 1.82 12.87 4.72
N PHE A 21 1.23 12.05 3.85
CA PHE A 21 -0.21 11.89 3.76
C PHE A 21 -0.61 10.57 3.13
N TRP A 22 -1.87 10.22 3.33
CA TRP A 22 -2.60 9.20 2.58
C TRP A 22 -3.82 9.85 1.92
N LEU A 23 -3.94 9.74 0.60
CA LEU A 23 -4.97 10.45 -0.16
C LEU A 23 -6.41 10.09 0.27
N GLY A 24 -6.63 8.83 0.66
CA GLY A 24 -7.93 8.27 0.99
C GLY A 24 -8.40 7.26 -0.04
N LEU A 25 -8.90 6.10 0.42
CA LEU A 25 -9.33 5.00 -0.47
C LEU A 25 -10.51 5.40 -1.36
N ASP A 26 -11.44 6.24 -0.87
CA ASP A 26 -12.55 6.73 -1.69
C ASP A 26 -12.05 7.64 -2.83
N LYS A 27 -11.05 8.49 -2.53
CA LYS A 27 -10.45 9.36 -3.54
C LYS A 27 -9.66 8.55 -4.57
N LEU A 28 -8.90 7.54 -4.12
CA LEU A 28 -8.18 6.62 -5.01
C LEU A 28 -9.12 5.83 -5.92
N HIS A 29 -10.22 5.30 -5.36
CA HIS A 29 -11.26 4.62 -6.14
C HIS A 29 -11.82 5.55 -7.22
N ASN A 30 -12.33 6.72 -6.82
CA ASN A 30 -12.92 7.68 -7.76
C ASN A 30 -11.94 8.13 -8.84
N LEU A 31 -10.66 8.34 -8.49
CA LEU A 31 -9.63 8.72 -9.45
C LEU A 31 -9.38 7.61 -10.47
N THR A 32 -9.24 6.36 -10.01
CA THR A 32 -8.80 5.24 -10.86
C THR A 32 -9.93 4.55 -11.62
N THR A 33 -11.20 4.73 -11.25
CA THR A 33 -12.35 4.15 -11.95
C THR A 33 -13.30 5.19 -12.55
N GLY A 34 -13.15 6.47 -12.20
CA GLY A 34 -14.07 7.54 -12.61
C GLY A 34 -13.91 7.99 -14.06
N THR A 35 -12.88 7.53 -14.77
CA THR A 35 -12.62 7.88 -16.16
C THR A 35 -12.21 6.65 -16.98
N PRO A 36 -12.35 6.68 -18.32
CA PRO A 36 -11.79 5.65 -19.20
C PRO A 36 -10.25 5.65 -19.23
N THR A 37 -9.59 6.61 -18.59
CA THR A 37 -8.14 6.75 -18.58
C THR A 37 -7.52 5.62 -17.78
N ARG A 38 -6.51 4.98 -18.37
CA ARG A 38 -5.72 3.96 -17.71
C ARG A 38 -4.61 4.62 -16.88
N TYR A 39 -4.62 4.41 -15.56
CA TYR A 39 -3.62 4.97 -14.66
C TYR A 39 -2.44 4.02 -14.47
N GLU A 40 -1.22 4.57 -14.46
CA GLU A 40 0.01 3.93 -14.02
C GLU A 40 0.28 4.34 -12.57
N VAL A 41 0.87 3.47 -11.76
CA VAL A 41 1.44 3.85 -10.45
C VAL A 41 2.95 3.72 -10.48
N ARG A 42 3.62 4.75 -9.95
CA ARG A 42 5.05 4.77 -9.70
C ARG A 42 5.29 4.90 -8.20
N VAL A 43 6.18 4.06 -7.68
CA VAL A 43 6.68 4.09 -6.30
C VAL A 43 8.14 4.50 -6.37
N ASP A 44 8.48 5.62 -5.75
CA ASP A 44 9.86 6.08 -5.60
C ASP A 44 10.34 5.78 -4.18
N LEU A 45 11.50 5.13 -4.07
CA LEU A 45 12.09 4.67 -2.81
C LEU A 45 13.48 5.30 -2.66
N GLN A 46 13.81 5.70 -1.44
CA GLN A 46 15.07 6.37 -1.16
C GLN A 46 15.63 5.96 0.22
N THR A 47 16.92 5.66 0.24
CA THR A 47 17.75 5.61 1.46
C THR A 47 18.66 6.84 1.52
N ALA A 48 19.53 6.93 2.53
CA ALA A 48 20.51 8.01 2.60
C ALA A 48 21.44 8.10 1.36
N ASN A 49 21.74 6.97 0.72
CA ASN A 49 22.77 6.89 -0.33
C ASN A 49 22.25 6.39 -1.69
N GLU A 50 21.07 5.77 -1.73
CA GLU A 50 20.57 5.08 -2.92
C GLU A 50 19.10 5.40 -3.18
N SER A 51 18.68 5.33 -4.43
CA SER A 51 17.28 5.43 -4.84
C SER A 51 16.92 4.29 -5.78
N ALA A 52 15.66 3.88 -5.72
CA ALA A 52 15.09 2.88 -6.61
C ALA A 52 13.64 3.25 -6.93
N TYR A 53 13.09 2.67 -7.99
CA TYR A 53 11.69 2.88 -8.34
C TYR A 53 11.02 1.60 -8.84
N ALA A 54 9.72 1.51 -8.66
CA ALA A 54 8.85 0.49 -9.22
C ALA A 54 7.68 1.14 -9.96
N ILE A 55 7.35 0.62 -11.13
CA ILE A 55 6.25 1.11 -11.97
C ILE A 55 5.35 -0.07 -12.34
N TYR A 56 4.04 0.14 -12.27
CA TYR A 56 3.03 -0.82 -12.71
C TYR A 56 2.12 -0.17 -13.75
N ASP A 57 2.05 -0.74 -14.95
CA ASP A 57 1.35 -0.20 -16.14
C ASP A 57 -0.20 -0.15 -16.04
N PHE A 58 -0.72 -0.51 -14.87
CA PHE A 58 -2.11 -0.39 -14.49
C PHE A 58 -2.20 -0.27 -12.97
N PHE A 59 -3.06 0.62 -12.49
CA PHE A 59 -3.37 0.77 -11.08
C PHE A 59 -4.85 1.12 -10.91
N GLN A 60 -5.55 0.32 -10.12
CA GLN A 60 -6.95 0.55 -9.80
C GLN A 60 -7.26 0.13 -8.37
N VAL A 61 -8.09 0.92 -7.70
CA VAL A 61 -8.66 0.60 -6.39
C VAL A 61 -10.16 0.40 -6.56
N ALA A 62 -10.65 -0.78 -6.18
CA ALA A 62 -12.07 -1.11 -6.28
C ALA A 62 -12.93 -0.32 -5.27
N SER A 63 -14.24 -0.46 -5.36
CA SER A 63 -15.17 0.23 -4.45
C SER A 63 -15.11 -0.30 -3.00
N SER A 64 -15.74 0.43 -2.08
CA SER A 64 -15.91 0.00 -0.68
C SER A 64 -16.64 -1.35 -0.54
N LYS A 65 -17.58 -1.67 -1.47
CA LYS A 65 -18.29 -2.96 -1.52
C LYS A 65 -17.34 -4.13 -1.77
N GLU A 66 -16.29 -3.90 -2.56
CA GLU A 66 -15.21 -4.85 -2.82
C GLU A 66 -14.03 -4.69 -1.85
N ARG A 67 -14.21 -3.90 -0.79
CA ARG A 67 -13.20 -3.64 0.24
C ARG A 67 -11.91 -3.08 -0.35
N TYR A 68 -12.05 -2.19 -1.34
CA TYR A 68 -10.96 -1.49 -2.01
C TYR A 68 -9.88 -2.41 -2.56
N LYS A 69 -10.27 -3.56 -3.11
CA LYS A 69 -9.39 -4.53 -3.78
C LYS A 69 -8.44 -3.85 -4.75
N LEU A 70 -7.14 -4.16 -4.64
CA LEU A 70 -6.11 -3.65 -5.53
C LEU A 70 -6.13 -4.38 -6.87
N THR A 71 -5.92 -3.67 -7.97
CA THR A 71 -5.53 -4.26 -9.24
C THR A 71 -4.32 -3.54 -9.80
N VAL A 72 -3.25 -4.29 -10.07
CA VAL A 72 -2.03 -3.78 -10.70
C VAL A 72 -1.67 -4.52 -11.97
N GLY A 73 -1.00 -3.81 -12.86
CA GLY A 73 -0.55 -4.30 -14.16
C GLY A 73 0.85 -4.90 -14.12
N LYS A 74 1.56 -4.83 -15.26
CA LYS A 74 2.92 -5.37 -15.39
C LYS A 74 3.93 -4.45 -14.73
N TYR A 75 4.87 -5.06 -14.00
CA TYR A 75 5.97 -4.37 -13.34
C TYR A 75 7.10 -4.00 -14.31
N ARG A 76 7.72 -2.84 -14.07
CA ARG A 76 9.07 -2.46 -14.52
C ARG A 76 9.74 -1.56 -13.49
N GLY A 77 11.07 -1.58 -13.39
CA GLY A 77 11.80 -0.68 -12.48
C GLY A 77 13.08 -1.29 -11.92
N THR A 78 13.69 -0.60 -10.97
CA THR A 78 14.96 -0.98 -10.32
C THR A 78 14.79 -1.49 -8.89
N ALA A 79 13.61 -1.29 -8.28
CA ALA A 79 13.35 -1.68 -6.89
C ALA A 79 12.97 -3.16 -6.71
N GLY A 80 12.75 -3.89 -7.80
CA GLY A 80 12.14 -5.22 -7.78
C GLY A 80 10.62 -5.16 -7.56
N ASP A 81 9.94 -6.25 -7.89
CA ASP A 81 8.48 -6.32 -7.89
C ASP A 81 7.92 -6.77 -6.54
N ALA A 82 7.42 -5.82 -5.75
CA ALA A 82 6.76 -6.13 -4.48
C ALA A 82 5.23 -6.06 -4.56
N LEU A 83 4.65 -5.21 -5.42
CA LEU A 83 3.22 -4.94 -5.45
C LEU A 83 2.41 -6.00 -6.20
N SER A 84 3.01 -6.77 -7.13
CA SER A 84 2.30 -7.87 -7.81
C SER A 84 1.79 -8.93 -6.83
N TYR A 85 2.51 -9.17 -5.73
CA TYR A 85 2.07 -10.08 -4.66
C TYR A 85 0.75 -9.63 -4.01
N HIS A 86 0.51 -8.32 -3.98
CA HIS A 86 -0.67 -7.68 -3.42
C HIS A 86 -1.83 -7.55 -4.44
N ASN A 87 -1.59 -7.90 -5.71
CA ASN A 87 -2.61 -7.82 -6.75
C ASN A 87 -3.82 -8.71 -6.44
N GLY A 88 -5.02 -8.16 -6.54
CA GLY A 88 -6.27 -8.86 -6.25
C GLY A 88 -6.65 -8.97 -4.77
N TRP A 89 -5.81 -8.47 -3.85
CA TRP A 89 -6.08 -8.50 -2.42
C TRP A 89 -6.84 -7.26 -1.94
N LYS A 90 -7.62 -7.46 -0.87
CA LYS A 90 -8.46 -6.44 -0.24
C LYS A 90 -7.61 -5.62 0.72
N PHE A 91 -8.02 -4.37 0.94
CA PHE A 91 -7.35 -3.54 1.94
C PHE A 91 -7.67 -4.07 3.35
N THR A 92 -6.69 -4.03 4.25
CA THR A 92 -6.81 -4.49 5.63
C THR A 92 -6.24 -3.43 6.58
N THR A 93 -6.93 -3.20 7.70
CA THR A 93 -6.48 -2.38 8.82
C THR A 93 -6.64 -3.16 10.12
N PHE A 94 -6.08 -2.65 11.21
CA PHE A 94 -6.13 -3.36 12.50
C PHE A 94 -7.57 -3.60 13.00
N ASP A 95 -8.51 -2.71 12.66
CA ASP A 95 -9.93 -2.82 13.01
C ASP A 95 -10.80 -3.43 11.89
N ARG A 96 -10.20 -3.86 10.78
CA ARG A 96 -10.89 -4.54 9.69
C ARG A 96 -9.98 -5.50 8.93
N ASP A 97 -9.99 -6.76 9.36
CA ASP A 97 -9.24 -7.85 8.76
C ASP A 97 -9.91 -8.36 7.47
N ASN A 98 -9.21 -8.25 6.35
CA ASN A 98 -9.63 -8.78 5.05
C ASN A 98 -8.51 -9.58 4.35
N ASP A 99 -7.43 -9.90 5.07
CA ASP A 99 -6.33 -10.69 4.54
C ASP A 99 -6.65 -12.20 4.64
N ILE A 100 -5.69 -13.07 4.32
CA ILE A 100 -5.87 -14.54 4.38
C ILE A 100 -4.95 -15.20 5.41
N ALA A 101 -4.24 -14.40 6.21
CA ALA A 101 -3.39 -14.93 7.26
C ALA A 101 -4.24 -15.46 8.42
N LEU A 102 -3.63 -16.26 9.28
CA LEU A 102 -4.29 -16.75 10.50
C LEU A 102 -4.44 -15.65 11.56
N SER A 103 -3.58 -14.63 11.49
CA SER A 103 -3.61 -13.43 12.34
C SER A 103 -3.76 -12.19 11.46
N ASN A 104 -4.27 -11.10 12.02
CA ASN A 104 -4.42 -9.85 11.28
C ASN A 104 -3.04 -9.25 10.95
N CYS A 105 -2.70 -9.20 9.66
CA CYS A 105 -1.42 -8.68 9.20
C CYS A 105 -1.22 -7.20 9.57
N ALA A 106 -2.29 -6.40 9.58
CA ALA A 106 -2.21 -4.98 9.95
C ALA A 106 -1.83 -4.78 11.43
N LEU A 107 -2.23 -5.68 12.33
CA LEU A 107 -1.80 -5.64 13.73
C LEU A 107 -0.31 -5.97 13.85
N THR A 108 0.17 -6.95 13.10
CA THR A 108 1.58 -7.38 13.14
C THR A 108 2.51 -6.35 12.51
N HIS A 109 2.10 -5.75 11.38
CA HIS A 109 2.95 -4.91 10.54
C HIS A 109 2.66 -3.41 10.65
N HIS A 110 1.81 -3.02 11.61
CA HIS A 110 1.58 -1.64 12.05
C HIS A 110 1.22 -0.65 10.93
N GLY A 111 0.40 -1.09 9.97
CA GLY A 111 -0.05 -0.26 8.85
C GLY A 111 -1.38 -0.72 8.27
N GLY A 112 -1.92 0.06 7.35
CA GLY A 112 -3.02 -0.34 6.47
C GLY A 112 -2.50 -0.62 5.07
N TRP A 113 -2.80 -1.81 4.54
CA TRP A 113 -2.32 -2.22 3.22
C TRP A 113 -3.18 -3.31 2.59
N TRP A 114 -2.91 -3.65 1.34
CA TRP A 114 -3.51 -4.79 0.63
C TRP A 114 -2.84 -6.10 1.04
N TYR A 115 -2.82 -6.42 2.33
CA TYR A 115 -2.14 -7.60 2.88
C TYR A 115 -2.69 -8.92 2.30
N LYS A 116 -1.80 -9.90 2.14
CA LYS A 116 -2.11 -11.29 1.79
C LYS A 116 -1.76 -12.22 2.96
N ASN A 117 -0.48 -12.63 3.07
CA ASN A 117 0.05 -13.39 4.21
C ASN A 117 1.59 -13.23 4.30
N CYS A 118 2.13 -12.08 4.69
CA CYS A 118 1.43 -10.81 4.92
C CYS A 118 1.74 -9.78 3.83
N HIS A 119 3.02 -9.54 3.52
CA HIS A 119 3.40 -8.55 2.51
C HIS A 119 4.78 -8.81 1.89
N LEU A 120 5.01 -8.19 0.72
CA LEU A 120 6.35 -7.89 0.20
C LEU A 120 6.63 -6.36 0.21
N ALA A 121 5.60 -5.54 0.40
CA ALA A 121 5.71 -4.10 0.58
C ALA A 121 4.85 -3.64 1.75
N ASN A 122 5.40 -2.80 2.62
CA ASN A 122 4.70 -2.14 3.71
C ASN A 122 5.03 -0.65 3.78
N PRO A 123 4.73 0.15 2.74
CA PRO A 123 5.10 1.57 2.72
C PRO A 123 4.38 2.40 3.79
N ASN A 124 3.29 1.87 4.35
CA ASN A 124 2.51 2.46 5.43
C ASN A 124 2.89 1.91 6.83
N GLY A 125 4.00 1.17 6.93
CA GLY A 125 4.52 0.67 8.19
C GLY A 125 5.08 1.78 9.09
N ARG A 126 5.58 1.39 10.26
CA ARG A 126 6.08 2.37 11.23
C ARG A 126 7.42 2.96 10.79
N TYR A 127 7.46 4.28 10.58
CA TYR A 127 8.69 4.95 10.17
C TYR A 127 9.79 4.80 11.24
N GLY A 128 11.01 4.44 10.81
CA GLY A 128 12.17 4.25 11.68
C GLY A 128 12.18 2.96 12.51
N GLU A 129 11.18 2.10 12.36
CA GLU A 129 11.16 0.78 13.00
C GLU A 129 12.12 -0.18 12.29
N THR A 130 12.97 -0.86 13.06
CA THR A 130 14.00 -1.77 12.57
C THR A 130 13.67 -3.23 12.83
N LYS A 131 12.60 -3.51 13.60
CA LYS A 131 12.06 -4.85 13.72
C LYS A 131 11.60 -5.36 12.37
N HIS A 132 11.92 -6.62 12.12
CA HIS A 132 11.65 -7.28 10.86
C HIS A 132 10.16 -7.15 10.48
N SER A 133 9.91 -6.62 9.28
CA SER A 133 8.59 -6.48 8.67
C SER A 133 7.60 -5.53 9.37
N GLU A 134 7.99 -4.77 10.40
CA GLU A 134 7.10 -3.79 11.07
C GLU A 134 7.26 -2.36 10.53
N GLY A 135 8.39 -2.08 9.86
CA GLY A 135 8.73 -0.77 9.31
C GLY A 135 8.25 -0.51 7.89
N VAL A 136 8.68 0.64 7.36
CA VAL A 136 8.55 0.98 5.94
C VAL A 136 9.51 0.11 5.14
N ASN A 137 8.98 -0.84 4.37
CA ASN A 137 9.82 -1.83 3.69
C ASN A 137 9.37 -2.12 2.24
N TRP A 138 10.35 -2.61 1.47
CA TRP A 138 10.20 -3.09 0.10
C TRP A 138 11.15 -4.27 -0.08
N GLU A 139 10.59 -5.48 0.06
CA GLU A 139 11.36 -6.71 0.27
C GLU A 139 12.40 -6.96 -0.84
N PRO A 140 12.06 -6.82 -2.14
CA PRO A 140 13.02 -7.08 -3.22
C PRO A 140 14.20 -6.11 -3.29
N TRP A 141 14.16 -4.98 -2.57
CA TRP A 141 15.23 -3.98 -2.60
C TRP A 141 16.10 -4.01 -1.34
N LYS A 142 15.50 -3.87 -0.16
CA LYS A 142 16.23 -3.72 1.11
C LYS A 142 15.66 -4.54 2.27
N GLY A 143 14.62 -5.35 2.05
CA GLY A 143 14.00 -6.19 3.07
C GLY A 143 12.88 -5.49 3.82
#